data_AF-A0A958P7U5-F1
#
_entry.id   AF-A0A958P7U5-F1
#
_cell.length_a   1.000
_cell.length_b   1.000
_cell.length_c   1.000
_cell.angle_alpha   90.00
_cell.angle_beta   90.00
_cell.angle_gamma   90.00
#
_symmetry.space_group_name_H-M   'P 1'
#
loop_
_entity.id
_entity.type
_entity.pdbx_description
1 polymer ?
#
loop_
_entity_poly.entity_id
_entity_poly.type
_entity_poly.pdbx_seq_one_letter_code
_entity_poly.pdbx_strand_id
1 'polypeptide(L)'
;MLWTLLFLWSFAHAEEALNSTVCFEQNSVKASEQKLWENPEWLGMVHYREGWFHPVSEADGDFFFLSPNGASSPKEELFATIKSLCDNLRRKTPAEKIPFIQARCQFPAREGFLEGKGLGGWTKPECPDLEDWKRRVGSERVHMVFSSYYANNPSSVFGHTLLRFDRTDQVSGMPINPLLNYGVNFAGETNTSNGVLFAILGMTGGFKGKFASLPYYYKVREYSDFDARDLWEYELNLTPDQIQRLLNNIWEQGFSFYNYYYFTENCSYHLLTALDVAVPEYHLDRKIPYWVIPIDSVKAVSQRSPGLVKSVHFRPSLYRQFHVRSDKLREQKLASSFYGYIDNDK
;
A
#
# COMPACT_ATOMS: atom_id res chain seq x y z
N MET A 1 -37.14 -32.01 25.36
CA MET A 1 -35.76 -31.74 24.86
C MET A 1 -35.72 -30.77 23.69
N LEU A 2 -36.52 -30.94 22.62
CA LEU A 2 -36.54 -29.97 21.49
C LEU A 2 -37.00 -28.56 21.88
N TRP A 3 -38.04 -28.44 22.71
CA TRP A 3 -38.59 -27.14 23.13
C TRP A 3 -37.63 -26.32 24.00
N THR A 4 -36.86 -26.98 24.87
CA THR A 4 -35.85 -26.33 25.71
C THR A 4 -34.64 -25.89 24.89
N LEU A 5 -34.23 -26.66 23.87
CA LEU A 5 -33.18 -26.28 22.93
C LEU A 5 -33.59 -25.10 22.05
N LEU A 6 -34.83 -25.07 21.55
CA LEU A 6 -35.37 -23.95 20.79
C LEU A 6 -35.49 -22.67 21.63
N PHE A 7 -35.93 -22.78 22.89
CA PHE A 7 -35.96 -21.63 23.81
C PHE A 7 -34.55 -21.10 24.07
N LEU A 8 -33.60 -21.94 24.50
CA LEU A 8 -32.22 -21.52 24.77
C LEU A 8 -31.54 -20.87 23.55
N TRP A 9 -31.79 -21.40 22.34
CA TRP A 9 -31.27 -20.84 21.10
C TRP A 9 -31.87 -19.46 20.78
N SER A 10 -33.16 -19.26 21.07
CA SER A 10 -33.86 -17.99 20.85
C SER A 10 -33.42 -16.90 21.83
N PHE A 11 -33.17 -17.27 23.10
CA PHE A 11 -32.65 -16.34 24.12
C PHE A 11 -31.21 -15.89 23.81
N ALA A 12 -30.34 -16.80 23.39
CA ALA A 12 -28.96 -16.44 23.02
C ALA A 12 -28.90 -15.45 21.83
N HIS A 13 -29.73 -15.65 20.81
CA HIS A 13 -29.81 -14.72 19.67
C HIS A 13 -30.36 -13.35 20.07
N ALA A 14 -31.32 -13.31 21.00
CA ALA A 14 -31.87 -12.04 21.49
C ALA A 14 -30.85 -11.24 22.32
N GLU A 15 -30.05 -11.92 23.14
CA GLU A 15 -28.99 -11.29 23.93
C GLU A 15 -27.85 -10.73 23.05
N GLU A 16 -27.42 -11.48 22.03
CA GLU A 16 -26.39 -11.03 21.08
C GLU A 16 -26.87 -9.83 20.23
N ALA A 17 -28.12 -9.86 19.77
CA ALA A 17 -28.72 -8.74 19.04
C ALA A 17 -28.87 -7.48 19.92
N LEU A 18 -29.23 -7.64 21.20
CA LEU A 18 -29.31 -6.53 22.14
C LEU A 18 -27.93 -5.93 22.43
N ASN A 19 -26.92 -6.77 22.64
CA ASN A 19 -25.53 -6.33 22.86
C ASN A 19 -24.96 -5.59 21.64
N SER A 20 -25.22 -6.07 20.42
CA SER A 20 -24.80 -5.36 19.21
C SER A 20 -25.47 -4.00 19.08
N THR A 21 -26.78 -3.92 19.35
CA THR A 21 -27.53 -2.66 19.29
C THR A 21 -26.98 -1.64 20.29
N VAL A 22 -26.72 -2.05 21.53
CA VAL A 22 -26.12 -1.18 22.56
C VAL A 22 -24.72 -0.73 22.14
N CYS A 23 -23.88 -1.64 21.62
CA CYS A 23 -22.56 -1.30 21.08
C CYS A 23 -22.66 -0.24 19.97
N PHE A 24 -23.58 -0.42 19.02
CA PHE A 24 -23.74 0.49 17.90
C PHE A 24 -24.19 1.89 18.35
N GLU A 25 -25.21 1.98 19.21
CA GLU A 25 -25.74 3.26 19.69
C GLU A 25 -24.68 4.05 20.48
N GLN A 26 -23.98 3.41 21.42
CA GLN A 26 -22.96 4.06 22.24
C GLN A 26 -21.80 4.61 21.39
N ASN A 27 -21.32 3.82 20.44
CA ASN A 27 -20.23 4.26 19.56
C ASN A 27 -20.71 5.31 18.55
N SER A 28 -21.95 5.24 18.10
CA SER A 28 -22.51 6.21 17.16
C SER A 28 -22.65 7.61 17.77
N VAL A 29 -23.02 7.70 19.05
CA VAL A 29 -23.03 8.97 19.80
C VAL A 29 -21.62 9.55 19.86
N LYS A 30 -20.62 8.77 20.32
CA LYS A 30 -19.22 9.22 20.41
C LYS A 30 -18.66 9.65 19.05
N ALA A 31 -18.93 8.89 17.99
CA ALA A 31 -18.52 9.21 16.63
C ALA A 31 -19.12 10.54 16.16
N SER A 32 -20.37 10.80 16.54
CA SER A 32 -21.10 12.02 16.19
C SER A 32 -20.59 13.25 16.93
N GLU A 33 -20.33 13.14 18.23
CA GLU A 33 -19.76 14.21 19.04
C GLU A 33 -18.40 14.68 18.50
N GLN A 34 -17.58 13.74 18.02
CA GLN A 34 -16.27 14.02 17.45
C GLN A 34 -16.28 14.30 15.94
N LYS A 35 -17.43 14.16 15.27
CA LYS A 35 -17.58 14.24 13.80
C LYS A 35 -16.52 13.43 13.06
N LEU A 36 -16.33 12.16 13.45
CA LEU A 36 -15.22 11.34 12.93
C LEU A 36 -15.22 11.17 11.40
N TRP A 37 -16.37 11.32 10.74
CA TRP A 37 -16.48 11.26 9.28
C TRP A 37 -15.81 12.43 8.55
N GLU A 38 -15.52 13.53 9.24
CA GLU A 38 -14.75 14.69 8.73
C GLU A 38 -13.25 14.57 9.05
N ASN A 39 -12.84 13.54 9.80
CA ASN A 39 -11.46 13.38 10.22
C ASN A 39 -10.55 13.06 9.02
N PRO A 40 -9.43 13.79 8.82
CA PRO A 40 -8.53 13.53 7.68
C PRO A 40 -7.96 12.10 7.63
N GLU A 41 -7.73 11.47 8.79
CA GLU A 41 -7.25 10.08 8.88
C GLU A 41 -8.32 9.10 8.37
N TRP A 42 -9.58 9.32 8.75
CA TRP A 42 -10.72 8.55 8.21
C TRP A 42 -10.87 8.75 6.71
N LEU A 43 -10.83 10.00 6.25
CA LEU A 43 -10.95 10.34 4.84
C LEU A 43 -9.84 9.70 4.01
N GLY A 44 -8.60 9.74 4.50
CA GLY A 44 -7.43 9.13 3.87
C GLY A 44 -7.53 7.61 3.77
N MET A 45 -7.90 6.93 4.86
CA MET A 45 -7.99 5.46 4.91
C MET A 45 -8.98 4.89 3.88
N VAL A 46 -10.10 5.58 3.67
CA VAL A 46 -11.18 5.18 2.75
C VAL A 46 -11.01 5.87 1.38
N HIS A 47 -9.88 6.55 1.14
CA HIS A 47 -9.56 7.23 -0.12
C HIS A 47 -10.59 8.28 -0.58
N TYR A 48 -11.23 8.99 0.34
CA TYR A 48 -12.07 10.13 -0.02
C TYR A 48 -11.23 11.31 -0.50
N ARG A 49 -11.64 11.90 -1.62
CA ARG A 49 -11.11 13.15 -2.18
C ARG A 49 -12.20 14.19 -2.32
N GLU A 50 -11.80 15.45 -2.39
CA GLU A 50 -12.72 16.55 -2.66
C GLU A 50 -13.42 16.33 -4.01
N GLY A 51 -14.73 16.09 -3.98
CA GLY A 51 -15.60 16.12 -5.15
C GLY A 51 -16.25 17.49 -5.32
N TRP A 52 -17.08 17.63 -6.37
CA TRP A 52 -17.75 18.91 -6.64
C TRP A 52 -18.76 19.36 -5.58
N PHE A 53 -19.41 18.42 -4.88
CA PHE A 53 -20.44 18.74 -3.89
C PHE A 53 -20.19 18.10 -2.53
N HIS A 54 -19.59 16.91 -2.53
CA HIS A 54 -19.21 16.16 -1.33
C HIS A 54 -17.94 15.34 -1.65
N PRO A 55 -17.20 14.89 -0.62
CA PRO A 55 -16.11 13.97 -0.84
C PRO A 55 -16.57 12.68 -1.54
N VAL A 56 -15.75 12.12 -2.42
CA VAL A 56 -16.00 10.86 -3.12
C VAL A 56 -14.77 9.97 -2.99
N SER A 57 -15.00 8.69 -2.70
CA SER A 57 -13.92 7.71 -2.60
C SER A 57 -13.41 7.34 -3.98
N GLU A 58 -12.09 7.25 -4.12
CA GLU A 58 -11.43 6.75 -5.32
C GLU A 58 -11.52 5.22 -5.45
N ALA A 59 -11.93 4.51 -4.39
CA ALA A 59 -12.11 3.07 -4.44
C ALA A 59 -13.36 2.70 -5.26
N ASP A 60 -13.19 1.86 -6.29
CA ASP A 60 -14.25 1.43 -7.20
C ASP A 60 -14.84 0.05 -6.85
N GLY A 61 -14.20 -0.69 -5.93
CA GLY A 61 -14.65 -2.03 -5.55
C GLY A 61 -15.82 -2.01 -4.58
N ASP A 62 -17.01 -2.41 -5.00
CA ASP A 62 -18.22 -2.45 -4.14
C ASP A 62 -18.02 -3.18 -2.80
N PHE A 63 -17.22 -4.26 -2.79
CA PHE A 63 -16.97 -5.06 -1.58
C PHE A 63 -16.16 -4.31 -0.49
N PHE A 64 -15.46 -3.24 -0.86
CA PHE A 64 -14.70 -2.39 0.05
C PHE A 64 -15.59 -1.54 0.95
N PHE A 65 -16.79 -1.19 0.48
CA PHE A 65 -17.73 -0.39 1.24
C PHE A 65 -18.67 -1.28 2.08
N LEU A 66 -19.03 -0.77 3.25
CA LEU A 66 -20.01 -1.38 4.14
C LEU A 66 -21.40 -0.74 3.98
N SER A 67 -21.44 0.54 3.60
CA SER A 67 -22.67 1.22 3.20
C SER A 67 -22.88 1.11 1.68
N PRO A 68 -24.13 0.93 1.21
CA PRO A 68 -24.47 1.10 -0.21
C PRO A 68 -24.09 2.47 -0.79
N ASN A 69 -24.09 3.52 0.04
CA ASN A 69 -23.64 4.86 -0.34
C ASN A 69 -22.22 5.16 0.15
N GLY A 70 -21.45 4.12 0.52
CA GLY A 70 -20.13 4.29 1.12
C GLY A 70 -19.20 5.09 0.24
N ALA A 71 -19.21 4.87 -1.08
CA ALA A 71 -18.36 5.61 -2.01
C ALA A 71 -18.60 7.14 -2.01
N SER A 72 -19.81 7.61 -1.68
CA SER A 72 -20.19 9.03 -1.74
C SER A 72 -20.48 9.67 -0.37
N SER A 73 -20.53 8.89 0.71
CA SER A 73 -20.91 9.35 2.04
C SER A 73 -19.93 8.84 3.11
N PRO A 74 -18.89 9.63 3.45
CA PRO A 74 -17.96 9.28 4.54
C PRO A 74 -18.66 8.99 5.86
N LYS A 75 -19.79 9.67 6.09
CA LYS A 75 -20.62 9.50 7.28
C LYS A 75 -21.32 8.16 7.31
N GLU A 76 -22.02 7.79 6.23
CA GLU A 76 -22.71 6.50 6.18
C GLU A 76 -21.75 5.33 6.22
N GLU A 77 -20.58 5.45 5.57
CA GLU A 77 -19.55 4.40 5.62
C GLU A 77 -18.98 4.23 7.03
N LEU A 78 -18.79 5.33 7.76
CA LEU A 78 -18.32 5.28 9.15
C LEU A 78 -19.32 4.53 10.04
N PHE A 79 -20.61 4.90 9.98
CA PHE A 79 -21.63 4.22 10.79
C PHE A 79 -21.84 2.77 10.37
N ALA A 80 -21.78 2.45 9.07
CA ALA A 80 -21.81 1.08 8.59
C ALA A 80 -20.59 0.27 9.07
N THR A 81 -19.43 0.91 9.18
CA THR A 81 -18.22 0.34 9.80
C THR A 81 -18.46 0.02 11.27
N ILE A 82 -18.90 0.99 12.07
CA ILE A 82 -19.19 0.79 13.50
C ILE A 82 -20.22 -0.33 13.69
N LYS A 83 -21.31 -0.32 12.92
CA LYS A 83 -22.34 -1.35 12.97
C LYS A 83 -21.76 -2.74 12.67
N SER A 84 -20.96 -2.86 11.62
CA SER A 84 -20.39 -4.14 11.20
C SER A 84 -19.35 -4.67 12.18
N LEU A 85 -18.62 -3.79 12.88
CA LEU A 85 -17.72 -4.17 13.97
C LEU A 85 -18.52 -4.70 15.18
N CYS A 86 -19.62 -4.05 15.56
CA CYS A 86 -20.49 -4.49 16.65
C CYS A 86 -21.23 -5.80 16.34
N ASP A 87 -21.80 -5.94 15.14
CA ASP A 87 -22.54 -7.15 14.74
C ASP A 87 -21.61 -8.36 14.53
N ASN A 88 -20.34 -8.12 14.17
CA ASN A 88 -19.30 -9.13 13.89
C ASN A 88 -19.75 -10.26 12.91
N LEU A 89 -20.64 -9.92 11.98
CA LEU A 89 -21.18 -10.87 11.01
C LEU A 89 -20.15 -11.22 9.93
N ARG A 90 -20.21 -12.47 9.47
CA ARG A 90 -19.44 -12.93 8.30
C ARG A 90 -20.11 -12.48 7.02
N ARG A 91 -19.33 -11.85 6.13
CA ARG A 91 -19.74 -11.47 4.77
C ARG A 91 -19.09 -12.39 3.77
N LYS A 92 -19.83 -12.77 2.73
CA LYS A 92 -19.28 -13.52 1.59
C LYS A 92 -18.37 -12.58 0.80
N THR A 93 -17.16 -13.01 0.49
CA THR A 93 -16.21 -12.21 -0.29
C THR A 93 -16.21 -12.64 -1.77
N PRO A 94 -15.78 -11.75 -2.68
CA PRO A 94 -15.54 -12.11 -4.07
C PRO A 94 -14.23 -12.89 -4.28
N ALA A 95 -13.37 -13.02 -3.26
CA ALA A 95 -12.09 -13.71 -3.36
C ALA A 95 -12.24 -15.21 -3.05
N GLU A 96 -11.86 -16.06 -4.01
CA GLU A 96 -11.98 -17.53 -3.86
C GLU A 96 -11.23 -18.08 -2.64
N LYS A 97 -10.08 -17.49 -2.29
CA LYS A 97 -9.22 -17.97 -1.19
C LYS A 97 -9.77 -17.62 0.20
N ILE A 98 -10.61 -16.59 0.31
CA ILE A 98 -11.18 -16.12 1.58
C ILE A 98 -12.71 -16.02 1.39
N PRO A 99 -13.46 -17.13 1.30
CA PRO A 99 -14.86 -17.08 0.89
C PRO A 99 -15.77 -16.30 1.86
N PHE A 100 -15.38 -16.21 3.13
CA PHE A 100 -16.08 -15.44 4.15
C PHE A 100 -15.10 -14.67 5.01
N ILE A 101 -15.45 -13.43 5.37
CA ILE A 101 -14.63 -12.59 6.25
C ILE A 101 -15.52 -11.80 7.21
N GLN A 102 -15.05 -11.58 8.44
CA GLN A 102 -15.68 -10.67 9.39
C GLN A 102 -15.15 -9.25 9.18
N ALA A 103 -15.98 -8.24 9.46
CA ALA A 103 -15.62 -6.84 9.27
C ALA A 103 -14.28 -6.47 9.95
N ARG A 104 -14.03 -7.01 11.14
CA ARG A 104 -12.77 -6.82 11.88
C ARG A 104 -11.53 -7.37 11.17
N CYS A 105 -11.65 -8.55 10.58
CA CYS A 105 -10.55 -9.16 9.85
C CYS A 105 -10.34 -8.50 8.49
N GLN A 106 -11.39 -7.87 7.93
CA GLN A 106 -11.28 -7.12 6.70
C GLN A 106 -10.72 -5.71 6.92
N PHE A 107 -11.13 -5.04 8.00
CA PHE A 107 -10.86 -3.62 8.24
C PHE A 107 -10.07 -3.33 9.54
N PRO A 108 -8.85 -3.87 9.71
CA PRO A 108 -8.04 -3.62 10.90
C PRO A 108 -7.52 -2.18 11.02
N ALA A 109 -7.40 -1.41 9.93
CA ALA A 109 -7.00 -0.01 9.98
C ALA A 109 -8.15 0.85 10.49
N ARG A 110 -9.36 0.66 9.95
CA ARG A 110 -10.57 1.35 10.43
C ARG A 110 -10.84 1.02 11.89
N GLU A 111 -10.69 -0.24 12.28
CA GLU A 111 -10.78 -0.62 13.68
C GLU A 111 -9.77 0.15 14.54
N GLY A 112 -8.48 0.10 14.19
CA GLY A 112 -7.43 0.76 14.97
C GLY A 112 -7.64 2.26 15.10
N PHE A 113 -8.12 2.91 14.05
CA PHE A 113 -8.53 4.32 14.08
C PHE A 113 -9.66 4.55 15.09
N LEU A 114 -10.74 3.77 15.03
CA LEU A 114 -11.89 3.93 15.92
C LEU A 114 -11.52 3.65 17.38
N GLU A 115 -10.73 2.61 17.65
CA GLU A 115 -10.17 2.33 19.00
C GLU A 115 -9.33 3.53 19.50
N GLY A 116 -8.51 4.11 18.62
CA GLY A 116 -7.73 5.32 18.92
C GLY A 116 -8.58 6.57 19.21
N LYS A 117 -9.85 6.61 18.79
CA LYS A 117 -10.82 7.67 19.14
C LYS A 117 -11.71 7.32 20.34
N GLY A 118 -11.41 6.23 21.05
CA GLY A 118 -12.13 5.81 22.26
C GLY A 118 -13.44 5.07 22.00
N LEU A 119 -13.64 4.54 20.79
CA LEU A 119 -14.73 3.63 20.45
C LEU A 119 -14.29 2.17 20.71
N GLY A 120 -15.24 1.28 20.93
CA GLY A 120 -14.93 -0.13 21.26
C GLY A 120 -16.17 -0.93 21.67
N GLY A 121 -15.96 -2.02 22.42
CA GLY A 121 -17.05 -2.88 22.90
C GLY A 121 -17.51 -3.97 21.92
N TRP A 122 -16.79 -4.12 20.80
CA TRP A 122 -16.97 -5.22 19.85
C TRP A 122 -16.06 -6.41 20.16
N THR A 123 -16.50 -7.62 19.80
CA THR A 123 -15.77 -8.88 20.05
C THR A 123 -14.53 -9.02 19.15
N LYS A 124 -13.43 -9.61 19.66
CA LYS A 124 -12.17 -9.83 18.92
C LYS A 124 -12.11 -11.24 18.31
N PRO A 125 -12.50 -11.44 17.03
CA PRO A 125 -12.34 -12.73 16.39
C PRO A 125 -10.87 -13.00 16.05
N GLU A 126 -10.55 -14.28 15.82
CA GLU A 126 -9.27 -14.65 15.22
C GLU A 126 -9.29 -14.35 13.71
N CYS A 127 -8.22 -13.71 13.23
CA CYS A 127 -8.08 -13.30 11.83
C CYS A 127 -6.89 -14.00 11.16
N PRO A 128 -6.94 -15.34 10.94
CA PRO A 128 -5.80 -16.11 10.48
C PRO A 128 -5.22 -15.60 9.15
N ASP A 129 -6.07 -15.23 8.18
CA ASP A 129 -5.60 -14.72 6.89
C ASP A 129 -4.84 -13.39 7.00
N LEU A 130 -5.31 -12.49 7.88
CA LEU A 130 -4.66 -11.22 8.17
C LEU A 130 -3.32 -11.46 8.86
N GLU A 131 -3.29 -12.30 9.88
CA GLU A 131 -2.07 -12.61 10.62
C GLU A 131 -1.05 -13.34 9.74
N ASP A 132 -1.50 -14.22 8.85
CA ASP A 132 -0.65 -14.90 7.86
C ASP A 132 -0.10 -13.94 6.80
N TRP A 133 -0.90 -12.97 6.36
CA TRP A 133 -0.43 -11.92 5.47
C TRP A 133 0.57 -11.00 6.17
N LYS A 134 0.27 -10.51 7.37
CA LYS A 134 1.17 -9.70 8.19
C LYS A 134 2.45 -10.43 8.53
N ARG A 135 2.41 -11.74 8.80
CA ARG A 135 3.62 -12.51 9.07
C ARG A 135 4.51 -12.68 7.84
N ARG A 136 3.94 -12.69 6.63
CA ARG A 136 4.70 -12.76 5.38
C ARG A 136 5.28 -11.41 4.99
N VAL A 137 4.46 -10.36 5.01
CA VAL A 137 4.83 -9.01 4.57
C VAL A 137 5.53 -8.21 5.67
N GLY A 138 5.14 -8.45 6.93
CA GLY A 138 5.46 -7.62 8.09
C GLY A 138 6.95 -7.34 8.28
N SER A 139 7.23 -6.23 8.92
CA SER A 139 8.53 -5.58 8.79
C SER A 139 8.83 -4.68 9.98
N GLU A 140 10.13 -4.54 10.24
CA GLU A 140 10.66 -3.55 11.19
C GLU A 140 11.10 -2.26 10.49
N ARG A 141 11.28 -2.29 9.15
CA ARG A 141 11.80 -1.19 8.34
C ARG A 141 11.16 -1.15 6.96
N VAL A 142 10.64 0.02 6.59
CA VAL A 142 10.03 0.23 5.28
C VAL A 142 10.95 1.08 4.42
N HIS A 143 11.15 0.66 3.16
CA HIS A 143 11.86 1.43 2.16
C HIS A 143 10.92 1.83 1.04
N MET A 144 10.95 3.10 0.63
CA MET A 144 10.42 3.50 -0.67
C MET A 144 11.51 3.26 -1.72
N VAL A 145 11.24 2.39 -2.69
CA VAL A 145 12.17 2.07 -3.77
C VAL A 145 11.70 2.72 -5.05
N PHE A 146 12.59 3.45 -5.71
CA PHE A 146 12.37 4.08 -7.01
C PHE A 146 13.26 3.43 -8.06
N SER A 147 12.67 2.97 -9.17
CA SER A 147 13.42 2.55 -10.35
C SER A 147 13.54 3.69 -11.36
N SER A 148 14.77 3.91 -11.82
CA SER A 148 15.07 5.01 -12.75
C SER A 148 14.32 4.86 -14.09
N TYR A 149 14.21 5.97 -14.81
CA TYR A 149 13.62 6.04 -16.14
C TYR A 149 14.20 5.01 -17.12
N TYR A 150 13.36 4.42 -17.96
CA TYR A 150 13.79 3.56 -19.06
C TYR A 150 13.04 3.91 -20.34
N ALA A 151 13.70 4.68 -21.21
CA ALA A 151 13.11 5.22 -22.43
C ALA A 151 12.72 4.14 -23.47
N ASN A 152 13.34 2.96 -23.41
CA ASN A 152 13.09 1.87 -24.36
C ASN A 152 11.82 1.05 -24.04
N ASN A 153 11.10 1.34 -22.96
CA ASN A 153 9.82 0.71 -22.65
C ASN A 153 8.74 1.77 -22.32
N PRO A 154 7.76 2.01 -23.22
CA PRO A 154 6.70 3.01 -23.06
C PRO A 154 5.94 2.93 -21.73
N SER A 155 5.71 1.72 -21.19
CA SER A 155 4.99 1.51 -19.93
C SER A 155 5.82 1.82 -18.68
N SER A 156 7.09 2.17 -18.84
CA SER A 156 8.08 2.35 -17.78
C SER A 156 8.95 3.61 -17.96
N VAL A 157 8.63 4.47 -18.93
CA VAL A 157 9.41 5.65 -19.30
C VAL A 157 9.59 6.60 -18.11
N PHE A 158 8.60 6.69 -17.23
CA PHE A 158 8.61 7.61 -16.09
C PHE A 158 9.14 7.00 -14.78
N GLY A 159 9.66 5.77 -14.82
CA GLY A 159 10.10 5.01 -13.64
C GLY A 159 8.94 4.34 -12.92
N HIS A 160 9.22 3.66 -11.81
CA HIS A 160 8.21 3.07 -10.92
C HIS A 160 8.61 3.23 -9.47
N THR A 161 7.62 3.32 -8.59
CA THR A 161 7.84 3.23 -7.15
C THR A 161 7.18 1.99 -6.57
N LEU A 162 7.80 1.44 -5.53
CA LEU A 162 7.25 0.35 -4.72
C LEU A 162 7.70 0.54 -3.26
N LEU A 163 6.97 -0.06 -2.33
CA LEU A 163 7.38 -0.15 -0.93
C LEU A 163 8.01 -1.51 -0.67
N ARG A 164 9.19 -1.55 -0.07
CA ARG A 164 9.83 -2.79 0.39
C ARG A 164 9.74 -2.86 1.90
N PHE A 165 9.28 -3.99 2.40
CA PHE A 165 9.10 -4.28 3.81
C PHE A 165 10.19 -5.24 4.26
N ASP A 166 11.18 -4.71 4.98
CA ASP A 166 12.34 -5.47 5.41
C ASP A 166 12.11 -6.13 6.76
N ARG A 167 12.36 -7.44 6.81
CA ARG A 167 12.39 -8.19 8.06
C ARG A 167 13.80 -8.14 8.64
N THR A 168 13.87 -8.27 9.95
CA THR A 168 15.12 -8.46 10.68
C THR A 168 15.13 -9.87 11.22
N ASP A 169 14.86 -10.86 10.36
CA ASP A 169 14.91 -12.26 10.76
C ASP A 169 16.34 -12.62 11.15
N GLN A 170 16.59 -12.54 12.46
CA GLN A 170 17.79 -13.01 13.12
C GLN A 170 17.81 -14.54 13.12
N VAL A 171 18.03 -15.13 11.95
CA VAL A 171 18.56 -16.49 11.87
C VAL A 171 20.08 -16.37 11.69
N SER A 172 20.76 -16.17 12.81
CA SER A 172 22.20 -16.45 13.01
C SER A 172 23.17 -15.87 11.97
N GLY A 173 23.62 -14.63 12.18
CA GLY A 173 24.91 -14.13 11.68
C GLY A 173 25.08 -13.93 10.17
N MET A 174 24.04 -14.17 9.35
CA MET A 174 24.09 -13.89 7.91
C MET A 174 23.68 -12.44 7.58
N PRO A 175 24.30 -11.79 6.58
CA PRO A 175 23.84 -10.50 6.07
C PRO A 175 22.40 -10.61 5.57
N ILE A 176 21.58 -9.62 5.90
CA ILE A 176 20.21 -9.47 5.39
C ILE A 176 20.25 -9.58 3.86
N ASN A 177 19.42 -10.46 3.27
CA ASN A 177 19.24 -10.52 1.83
C ASN A 177 17.96 -9.77 1.45
N PRO A 178 18.02 -8.51 0.99
CA PRO A 178 16.84 -7.73 0.66
C PRO A 178 15.95 -8.38 -0.39
N LEU A 179 16.50 -9.28 -1.22
CA LEU A 179 15.78 -9.98 -2.28
C LEU A 179 14.71 -10.93 -1.75
N LEU A 180 14.84 -11.42 -0.52
CA LEU A 180 13.86 -12.32 0.10
C LEU A 180 12.73 -11.57 0.81
N ASN A 181 12.84 -10.24 0.95
CA ASN A 181 11.80 -9.40 1.55
C ASN A 181 10.59 -9.23 0.63
N TYR A 182 9.49 -8.73 1.15
CA TYR A 182 8.28 -8.48 0.36
C TYR A 182 8.24 -7.03 -0.14
N GLY A 183 7.89 -6.88 -1.41
CA GLY A 183 7.51 -5.61 -2.02
C GLY A 183 5.99 -5.48 -2.10
N VAL A 184 5.46 -4.32 -1.75
CA VAL A 184 4.11 -3.91 -2.10
C VAL A 184 4.21 -2.90 -3.23
N ASN A 185 3.53 -3.19 -4.33
CA ASN A 185 3.36 -2.26 -5.45
C ASN A 185 1.88 -2.07 -5.77
N PHE A 186 1.58 -1.00 -6.48
CA PHE A 186 0.27 -0.79 -7.07
C PHE A 186 0.41 -0.89 -8.59
N ALA A 187 -0.43 -1.69 -9.24
CA ALA A 187 -0.35 -1.92 -10.68
C ALA A 187 -1.73 -2.13 -11.31
N GLY A 188 -1.88 -1.67 -12.56
CA GLY A 188 -3.04 -1.96 -13.38
C GLY A 188 -3.02 -3.38 -13.95
N GLU A 189 -4.13 -4.09 -13.86
CA GLU A 189 -4.34 -5.38 -14.53
C GLU A 189 -4.59 -5.15 -16.03
N THR A 190 -3.63 -5.54 -16.87
CA THR A 190 -3.70 -5.36 -18.32
C THR A 190 -4.34 -6.57 -18.98
N ASN A 191 -5.42 -6.36 -19.74
CA ASN A 191 -6.17 -7.41 -20.42
C ASN A 191 -6.09 -7.34 -21.96
N THR A 192 -5.18 -6.53 -22.51
CA THR A 192 -5.05 -6.33 -23.96
C THR A 192 -3.59 -6.34 -24.41
N SER A 193 -3.34 -6.96 -25.56
CA SER A 193 -2.06 -6.95 -26.27
C SER A 193 -2.00 -5.88 -27.37
N ASN A 194 -3.10 -5.17 -27.64
CA ASN A 194 -3.16 -4.11 -28.64
C ASN A 194 -2.60 -2.79 -28.08
N GLY A 195 -1.49 -2.31 -28.64
CA GLY A 195 -0.77 -1.13 -28.14
C GLY A 195 -1.56 0.19 -28.19
N VAL A 196 -2.46 0.38 -29.16
CA VAL A 196 -3.31 1.58 -29.24
C VAL A 196 -4.40 1.54 -28.19
N LEU A 197 -5.08 0.40 -28.06
CA LEU A 197 -6.10 0.20 -27.03
C LEU A 197 -5.49 0.29 -25.63
N PHE A 198 -4.28 -0.24 -25.45
CA PHE A 198 -3.50 -0.13 -24.22
C PHE A 198 -3.22 1.32 -23.84
N ALA A 199 -2.80 2.15 -24.80
CA ALA A 199 -2.57 3.57 -24.57
C ALA A 199 -3.87 4.31 -24.20
N ILE A 200 -4.97 4.06 -24.92
CA ILE A 200 -6.27 4.68 -24.64
C ILE A 200 -6.76 4.28 -23.25
N LEU A 201 -6.82 2.99 -22.94
CA LEU A 201 -7.28 2.50 -21.64
C LEU A 201 -6.41 3.04 -20.49
N GLY A 202 -5.10 3.12 -20.67
CA GLY A 202 -4.20 3.71 -19.68
C GLY A 202 -4.41 5.21 -19.46
N MET A 203 -4.77 5.96 -20.49
CA MET A 203 -5.09 7.39 -20.39
C MET A 203 -6.47 7.65 -19.80
N THR A 204 -7.45 6.77 -20.07
CA THR A 204 -8.85 6.98 -19.68
C THR A 204 -9.27 6.22 -18.41
N GLY A 205 -8.36 5.53 -17.71
CA GLY A 205 -8.69 4.81 -16.48
C GLY A 205 -9.29 3.41 -16.68
N GLY A 206 -9.17 2.84 -17.87
CA GLY A 206 -9.82 1.58 -18.25
C GLY A 206 -9.20 0.30 -17.67
N PHE A 207 -8.12 0.41 -16.89
CA PHE A 207 -7.49 -0.72 -16.20
C PHE A 207 -7.84 -0.72 -14.72
N LYS A 208 -8.00 -1.91 -14.13
CA LYS A 208 -8.20 -2.06 -12.69
C LYS A 208 -6.85 -2.06 -11.99
N GLY A 209 -6.56 -0.99 -11.25
CA GLY A 209 -5.43 -0.86 -10.34
C GLY A 209 -5.66 -1.60 -9.03
N LYS A 210 -4.66 -2.36 -8.58
CA LYS A 210 -4.69 -3.07 -7.29
C LYS A 210 -3.34 -3.01 -6.59
N PHE A 211 -3.37 -3.07 -5.26
CA PHE A 211 -2.19 -3.37 -4.46
C PHE A 211 -1.84 -4.86 -4.59
N ALA A 212 -0.57 -5.14 -4.80
CA ALA A 212 -0.03 -6.49 -4.86
C ALA A 212 1.18 -6.62 -3.94
N SER A 213 1.19 -7.67 -3.12
CA SER A 213 2.35 -8.05 -2.31
C SER A 213 3.09 -9.21 -2.99
N LEU A 214 4.33 -8.97 -3.41
CA LEU A 214 5.15 -9.92 -4.16
C LEU A 214 6.55 -10.01 -3.53
N PRO A 215 7.24 -11.16 -3.58
CA PRO A 215 8.65 -11.23 -3.19
C PRO A 215 9.51 -10.23 -3.99
N TYR A 216 10.37 -9.48 -3.29
CA TYR A 216 11.12 -8.35 -3.86
C TYR A 216 12.09 -8.77 -4.95
N TYR A 217 12.64 -9.99 -4.91
CA TYR A 217 13.51 -10.49 -5.98
C TYR A 217 12.83 -10.49 -7.36
N TYR A 218 11.51 -10.67 -7.47
CA TYR A 218 10.82 -10.59 -8.75
C TYR A 218 10.95 -9.18 -9.36
N LYS A 219 10.82 -8.14 -8.51
CA LYS A 219 10.94 -6.74 -8.93
C LYS A 219 12.38 -6.31 -9.20
N VAL A 220 13.34 -6.83 -8.45
CA VAL A 220 14.76 -6.60 -8.78
C VAL A 220 15.11 -7.25 -10.12
N ARG A 221 14.67 -8.49 -10.36
CA ARG A 221 14.90 -9.14 -11.66
C ARG A 221 14.24 -8.39 -12.81
N GLU A 222 13.03 -7.89 -12.62
CA GLU A 222 12.33 -7.08 -13.62
C GLU A 222 13.07 -5.76 -13.90
N TYR A 223 13.33 -4.95 -12.87
CA TYR A 223 13.81 -3.59 -13.06
C TYR A 223 15.33 -3.48 -13.18
N SER A 224 16.10 -4.15 -12.32
CA SER A 224 17.57 -4.06 -12.31
C SER A 224 18.20 -5.02 -13.31
N ASP A 225 17.70 -6.26 -13.41
CA ASP A 225 18.38 -7.29 -14.21
C ASP A 225 17.90 -7.33 -15.66
N PHE A 226 16.59 -7.20 -15.89
CA PHE A 226 15.99 -7.25 -17.23
C PHE A 226 15.95 -5.86 -17.88
N ASP A 227 15.40 -4.86 -17.19
CA ASP A 227 15.34 -3.49 -17.73
C ASP A 227 16.62 -2.68 -17.50
N ALA A 228 17.62 -3.25 -16.82
CA ALA A 228 18.93 -2.65 -16.57
C ALA A 228 18.88 -1.27 -15.87
N ARG A 229 17.93 -1.07 -14.95
CA ARG A 229 17.68 0.21 -14.27
C ARG A 229 18.39 0.31 -12.92
N ASP A 230 18.85 1.52 -12.61
CA ASP A 230 19.38 1.84 -11.29
C ASP A 230 18.21 1.94 -10.29
N LEU A 231 18.44 1.49 -9.05
CA LEU A 231 17.45 1.56 -7.97
C LEU A 231 17.93 2.50 -6.87
N TRP A 232 17.02 3.35 -6.41
CA TRP A 232 17.20 4.22 -5.25
C TRP A 232 16.26 3.76 -4.13
N GLU A 233 16.83 3.40 -3.00
CA GLU A 233 16.10 2.84 -1.86
C GLU A 233 16.14 3.85 -0.70
N TYR A 234 15.00 4.44 -0.35
CA TYR A 234 14.85 5.44 0.70
C TYR A 234 14.30 4.75 1.95
N GLU A 235 15.12 4.54 2.97
CA GLU A 235 14.67 4.03 4.28
C GLU A 235 13.80 5.08 4.96
N LEU A 236 12.56 4.71 5.28
CA LEU A 236 11.62 5.61 5.94
C LEU A 236 11.80 5.55 7.47
N ASN A 237 11.73 6.70 8.11
CA ASN A 237 11.82 6.86 9.56
C ASN A 237 10.44 6.65 10.20
N LEU A 238 9.91 5.43 10.10
CA LEU A 238 8.59 5.06 10.63
C LEU A 238 8.73 4.37 11.99
N THR A 239 7.83 4.71 12.92
CA THR A 239 7.68 3.98 14.18
C THR A 239 6.94 2.64 13.94
N PRO A 240 7.06 1.66 14.85
CA PRO A 240 6.32 0.40 14.74
C PRO A 240 4.80 0.59 14.54
N ASP A 241 4.20 1.56 15.23
CA ASP A 241 2.76 1.86 15.09
C ASP A 241 2.42 2.42 13.70
N GLN A 242 3.28 3.28 13.14
CA GLN A 242 3.11 3.80 11.78
C GLN A 242 3.22 2.68 10.74
N ILE A 243 4.17 1.75 10.92
CA ILE A 243 4.30 0.57 10.05
C ILE A 243 3.05 -0.32 10.14
N GLN A 244 2.52 -0.54 11.35
CA GLN A 244 1.28 -1.32 11.53
C GLN A 244 0.07 -0.64 10.89
N ARG A 245 -0.08 0.69 11.04
CA ARG A 245 -1.12 1.45 10.34
C ARG A 245 -1.03 1.30 8.82
N LEU A 246 0.18 1.41 8.27
CA LEU A 246 0.44 1.22 6.84
C LEU A 246 0.05 -0.18 6.36
N LEU A 247 0.51 -1.22 7.06
CA LEU A 247 0.21 -2.61 6.72
C LEU A 247 -1.29 -2.90 6.82
N ASN A 248 -1.94 -2.44 7.89
CA ASN A 248 -3.38 -2.59 8.07
C ASN A 248 -4.13 -1.94 6.90
N ASN A 249 -3.78 -0.71 6.52
CA ASN A 249 -4.47 -0.02 5.43
C ASN A 249 -4.27 -0.73 4.09
N ILE A 250 -3.03 -1.12 3.76
CA ILE A 250 -2.73 -1.89 2.54
C ILE A 250 -3.55 -3.18 2.46
N TRP A 251 -3.72 -3.88 3.59
CA TRP A 251 -4.58 -5.07 3.66
C TRP A 251 -6.03 -4.75 3.30
N GLU A 252 -6.61 -3.68 3.85
CA GLU A 252 -7.97 -3.27 3.51
C GLU A 252 -8.13 -2.97 2.01
N GLN A 253 -7.15 -2.28 1.43
CA GLN A 253 -7.17 -1.94 -0.01
C GLN A 253 -7.06 -3.18 -0.90
N GLY A 254 -6.55 -4.30 -0.39
CA GLY A 254 -6.53 -5.58 -1.09
C GLY A 254 -7.93 -6.13 -1.44
N PHE A 255 -8.98 -5.63 -0.78
CA PHE A 255 -10.37 -6.00 -1.05
C PHE A 255 -11.08 -5.07 -2.05
N SER A 256 -10.36 -4.11 -2.63
CA SER A 256 -10.87 -3.16 -3.62
C SER A 256 -10.07 -3.19 -4.93
N PHE A 257 -10.52 -2.38 -5.89
CA PHE A 257 -9.74 -1.94 -7.03
C PHE A 257 -10.01 -0.45 -7.27
N TYR A 258 -9.16 0.17 -8.08
CA TYR A 258 -9.27 1.58 -8.46
C TYR A 258 -9.10 1.70 -9.98
N ASN A 259 -9.70 2.69 -10.61
CA ASN A 259 -9.46 2.99 -12.02
C ASN A 259 -8.03 3.52 -12.19
N TYR A 260 -7.22 2.83 -12.99
CA TYR A 260 -5.80 3.14 -13.12
C TYR A 260 -5.56 4.15 -14.25
N TYR A 261 -5.17 5.37 -13.87
CA TYR A 261 -4.84 6.45 -14.81
C TYR A 261 -3.33 6.66 -14.87
N TYR A 262 -2.73 6.65 -16.07
CA TYR A 262 -1.27 6.75 -16.22
C TYR A 262 -0.68 8.03 -15.64
N PHE A 263 -1.44 9.11 -15.69
CA PHE A 263 -0.95 10.44 -15.37
C PHE A 263 -1.39 10.96 -14.00
N THR A 264 -2.36 10.34 -13.34
CA THR A 264 -2.94 10.82 -12.08
C THR A 264 -2.90 9.71 -11.04
N GLU A 265 -3.95 8.89 -10.99
CA GLU A 265 -4.16 7.77 -10.05
C GLU A 265 -3.34 6.54 -10.46
N ASN A 266 -2.01 6.72 -10.51
CA ASN A 266 -1.05 5.68 -10.86
C ASN A 266 -0.39 5.06 -9.63
N CYS A 267 0.58 4.17 -9.88
CA CYS A 267 1.33 3.46 -8.84
C CYS A 267 1.95 4.37 -7.78
N SER A 268 2.47 5.53 -8.18
CA SER A 268 3.14 6.46 -7.27
C SER A 268 2.14 7.22 -6.41
N TYR A 269 0.99 7.56 -6.97
CA TYR A 269 -0.11 8.18 -6.26
C TYR A 269 -0.68 7.28 -5.16
N HIS A 270 -1.06 6.04 -5.49
CA HIS A 270 -1.67 5.14 -4.52
C HIS A 270 -0.69 4.71 -3.41
N LEU A 271 0.61 4.58 -3.71
CA LEU A 271 1.61 4.29 -2.68
C LEU A 271 1.83 5.46 -1.73
N LEU A 272 1.82 6.70 -2.24
CA LEU A 272 1.92 7.88 -1.39
C LEU A 272 0.70 8.06 -0.50
N THR A 273 -0.50 7.86 -1.04
CA THR A 273 -1.73 8.01 -0.26
C THR A 273 -1.85 6.94 0.82
N ALA A 274 -1.36 5.71 0.55
CA ALA A 274 -1.20 4.68 1.59
C ALA A 274 -0.15 5.09 2.65
N LEU A 275 0.97 5.70 2.26
CA LEU A 275 1.94 6.26 3.21
C LEU A 275 1.35 7.39 4.04
N ASP A 276 0.54 8.26 3.44
CA ASP A 276 -0.06 9.40 4.12
C ASP A 276 -0.99 8.98 5.27
N VAL A 277 -1.69 7.85 5.12
CA VAL A 277 -2.46 7.22 6.22
C VAL A 277 -1.57 6.85 7.41
N ALA A 278 -0.33 6.41 7.14
CA ALA A 278 0.60 6.02 8.18
C ALA A 278 1.27 7.22 8.86
N VAL A 279 1.48 8.31 8.11
CA VAL A 279 2.19 9.51 8.55
C VAL A 279 1.43 10.80 8.19
N PRO A 280 0.19 10.97 8.69
CA PRO A 280 -0.72 12.04 8.27
C PRO A 280 -0.19 13.45 8.56
N GLU A 281 0.76 13.58 9.49
CA GLU A 281 1.46 14.83 9.79
C GLU A 281 2.25 15.41 8.60
N TYR A 282 2.57 14.59 7.59
CA TYR A 282 3.32 15.04 6.42
C TYR A 282 2.44 15.51 5.25
N HIS A 283 1.14 15.20 5.20
CA HIS A 283 0.24 15.60 4.11
C HIS A 283 0.84 15.35 2.71
N LEU A 284 1.30 14.13 2.47
CA LEU A 284 2.01 13.71 1.26
C LEU A 284 1.15 13.84 0.01
N ASP A 285 -0.16 13.60 0.13
CA ASP A 285 -1.17 13.77 -0.91
C ASP A 285 -1.23 15.21 -1.45
N ARG A 286 -1.05 16.22 -0.58
CA ARG A 286 -1.02 17.65 -0.95
C ARG A 286 0.31 18.09 -1.54
N LYS A 287 1.33 17.23 -1.49
CA LYS A 287 2.68 17.52 -1.95
C LYS A 287 2.95 16.99 -3.36
N ILE A 288 1.97 16.38 -4.01
CA ILE A 288 2.08 15.90 -5.38
C ILE A 288 1.27 16.78 -6.36
N PRO A 289 1.83 17.05 -7.55
CA PRO A 289 1.09 17.75 -8.59
C PRO A 289 -0.06 16.90 -9.15
N TYR A 290 -1.03 17.55 -9.79
CA TYR A 290 -2.15 16.87 -10.46
C TYR A 290 -1.67 15.80 -11.44
N TRP A 291 -0.62 16.10 -12.22
CA TRP A 291 0.06 15.14 -13.08
C TRP A 291 1.17 14.43 -12.30
N VAL A 292 0.91 13.22 -11.82
CA VAL A 292 1.82 12.47 -10.95
C VAL A 292 2.82 11.69 -11.79
N ILE A 293 4.08 12.11 -11.79
CA ILE A 293 5.20 11.28 -12.26
C ILE A 293 5.90 10.63 -11.05
N PRO A 294 6.41 9.39 -11.19
CA PRO A 294 7.03 8.66 -10.07
C PRO A 294 8.18 9.35 -9.34
N ILE A 295 8.90 10.27 -9.99
CA ILE A 295 9.92 11.07 -9.29
C ILE A 295 9.32 12.09 -8.31
N ASP A 296 8.09 12.54 -8.54
CA ASP A 296 7.46 13.55 -7.68
C ASP A 296 7.05 12.96 -6.34
N SER A 297 6.75 11.66 -6.29
CA SER A 297 6.56 10.96 -5.02
C SER A 297 7.86 10.83 -4.22
N VAL A 298 8.97 10.56 -4.91
CA VAL A 298 10.30 10.60 -4.28
C VAL A 298 10.61 11.99 -3.74
N LYS A 299 10.33 13.07 -4.49
CA LYS A 299 10.52 14.44 -4.01
C LYS A 299 9.60 14.78 -2.82
N ALA A 300 8.35 14.33 -2.85
CA ALA A 300 7.39 14.54 -1.76
C ALA A 300 7.91 13.92 -0.44
N VAL A 301 8.49 12.72 -0.51
CA VAL A 301 9.03 12.00 0.64
C VAL A 301 10.42 12.52 1.06
N SER A 302 11.36 12.67 0.13
CA SER A 302 12.76 12.96 0.45
C SER A 302 13.11 14.45 0.59
N GLN A 303 12.43 15.35 -0.14
CA GLN A 303 12.77 16.77 -0.18
C GLN A 303 11.74 17.63 0.55
N ARG A 304 10.45 17.28 0.45
CA ARG A 304 9.34 18.08 0.98
C ARG A 304 8.84 17.60 2.35
N SER A 305 9.44 16.55 2.90
CA SER A 305 9.04 15.94 4.18
C SER A 305 10.26 15.69 5.08
N PRO A 306 10.86 16.76 5.65
CA PRO A 306 12.04 16.62 6.49
C PRO A 306 11.82 15.63 7.64
N GLY A 307 12.78 14.72 7.84
CA GLY A 307 12.73 13.71 8.90
C GLY A 307 12.00 12.41 8.55
N LEU A 308 11.28 12.35 7.42
CA LEU A 308 10.61 11.13 6.96
C LEU A 308 11.59 10.11 6.35
N VAL A 309 12.68 10.58 5.73
CA VAL A 309 13.74 9.71 5.20
C VAL A 309 14.89 9.62 6.20
N LYS A 310 15.22 8.39 6.60
CA LYS A 310 16.33 8.08 7.51
C LYS A 310 17.65 7.89 6.76
N SER A 311 17.63 7.18 5.64
CA SER A 311 18.82 6.89 4.84
C SER A 311 18.45 6.67 3.36
N VAL A 312 19.43 6.84 2.47
CA VAL A 312 19.26 6.58 1.03
C VAL A 312 20.36 5.63 0.57
N HIS A 313 19.97 4.55 -0.09
CA HIS A 313 20.87 3.54 -0.65
C HIS A 313 20.72 3.49 -2.17
N PHE A 314 21.84 3.49 -2.89
CA PHE A 314 21.88 3.40 -4.33
C PHE A 314 22.36 2.01 -4.76
N ARG A 315 21.56 1.33 -5.58
CA ARG A 315 21.87 0.03 -6.16
C ARG A 315 22.05 0.18 -7.67
N PRO A 316 23.29 0.11 -8.19
CA PRO A 316 23.56 0.27 -9.61
C PRO A 316 23.08 -0.95 -10.40
N SER A 317 22.54 -0.71 -11.59
CA SER A 317 22.14 -1.78 -12.51
C SER A 317 23.32 -2.60 -13.01
N LEU A 318 23.05 -3.80 -13.53
CA LEU A 318 24.09 -4.63 -14.15
C LEU A 318 24.76 -3.91 -15.33
N TYR A 319 23.99 -3.13 -16.10
CA TYR A 319 24.51 -2.32 -17.19
C TYR A 319 25.47 -1.24 -16.68
N ARG A 320 25.10 -0.51 -15.63
CA ARG A 320 25.98 0.50 -15.04
C ARG A 320 27.25 -0.11 -14.45
N GLN A 321 27.12 -1.25 -13.77
CA GLN A 321 28.27 -2.00 -13.26
C GLN A 321 29.20 -2.46 -14.38
N PHE A 322 28.65 -2.96 -15.50
CA PHE A 322 29.42 -3.36 -16.67
C PHE A 322 30.19 -2.17 -17.26
N HIS A 323 29.52 -1.03 -17.50
CA HIS A 323 30.16 0.16 -18.06
C HIS A 323 31.28 0.69 -17.15
N VAL A 324 31.03 0.83 -15.84
CA VAL A 324 32.05 1.28 -14.87
C VAL A 324 33.26 0.34 -14.86
N ARG A 325 33.05 -0.99 -14.94
CA ARG A 325 34.15 -1.96 -15.00
C ARG A 325 34.89 -1.89 -16.33
N SER A 326 34.18 -1.73 -17.45
CA SER A 326 34.76 -1.61 -18.78
C SER A 326 35.62 -0.35 -18.92
N ASP A 327 35.13 0.80 -18.43
CA ASP A 327 35.86 2.07 -18.46
C ASP A 327 37.13 2.00 -17.62
N LYS A 328 37.07 1.41 -16.42
CA LYS A 328 38.25 1.16 -15.58
C LYS A 328 39.29 0.28 -16.29
N LEU A 329 38.87 -0.78 -16.97
CA LEU A 329 39.79 -1.63 -17.73
C LEU A 329 40.41 -0.88 -18.92
N ARG A 330 39.65 0.01 -19.57
CA ARG A 330 40.16 0.85 -20.67
C ARG A 330 41.18 1.86 -20.16
N GLU A 331 40.92 2.52 -19.03
CA GLU A 331 41.85 3.44 -18.37
C GLU A 331 43.13 2.71 -17.94
N GLN A 332 43.02 1.51 -17.35
CA GLN A 332 44.18 0.69 -16.98
C GLN A 332 45.00 0.27 -18.20
N LYS A 333 44.36 -0.10 -19.31
CA LYS A 333 45.05 -0.41 -20.58
C LYS A 333 45.72 0.82 -21.19
N LEU A 334 45.08 2.00 -21.12
CA LEU A 334 45.67 3.25 -21.57
C LEU A 334 46.87 3.62 -20.71
N ALA A 335 46.76 3.53 -19.38
CA ALA A 335 47.86 3.76 -18.46
C ALA A 335 49.02 2.80 -18.70
N SER A 336 48.76 1.49 -18.85
CA SER A 336 49.82 0.51 -19.13
C SER A 336 50.47 0.72 -20.50
N SER A 337 49.70 1.11 -21.52
CA SER A 337 50.26 1.49 -22.82
C SER A 337 51.13 2.75 -22.75
N PHE A 338 50.74 3.75 -21.95
CA PHE A 338 51.49 4.99 -21.77
C PHE A 338 52.84 4.74 -21.09
N TYR A 339 52.87 3.95 -20.01
CA TYR A 339 54.13 3.53 -19.38
C TYR A 339 54.98 2.65 -20.32
N GLY A 340 54.36 1.79 -21.13
CA GLY A 340 55.06 1.03 -22.16
C GLY A 340 55.69 1.89 -23.26
N TYR A 341 55.15 3.09 -23.54
CA TYR A 341 55.80 4.06 -24.44
C TYR A 341 56.98 4.77 -23.77
N ILE A 342 56.87 5.09 -22.48
CA ILE A 342 57.96 5.74 -21.71
C ILE A 342 59.15 4.77 -21.48
N ASP A 343 58.88 3.49 -21.25
CA ASP A 343 59.93 2.48 -20.98
C ASP A 343 60.63 1.95 -22.25
N ASN A 344 60.09 2.22 -23.45
CA ASN A 344 60.67 1.80 -24.73
C ASN A 344 61.63 2.83 -25.38
N ASP A 345 61.88 3.98 -24.74
CA ASP A 345 62.87 4.97 -25.19
C ASP A 345 64.29 4.69 -24.62
N LYS A 346 64.72 3.42 -24.58
CA LYS A 346 66.10 3.04 -24.23
C LYS A 346 66.83 2.30 -25.34
#